data_AF-A0A382XHI6-F1
#
_entry.id   AF-A0A382XHI6-F1
#
_cell.length_a   1.000
_cell.length_b   1.000
_cell.length_c   1.000
_cell.angle_alpha   90.00
_cell.angle_beta   90.00
_cell.angle_gamma   90.00
#
_symmetry.space_group_name_H-M   'P 1'
#
loop_
_entity.id
_entity.type
_entity.pdbx_description
1 polymer ?
#
loop_
_entity_poly.entity_id
_entity_poly.type
_entity_poly.pdbx_seq_one_letter_code
_entity_poly.pdbx_strand_id
1 'polypeptide(L)'
;MSEKEPYVTMSDREKYLYDLQGFLVIKDFLTDTEVKTLNEALDANQDKHGGYSPPNSYSGDWRGSAFEGKYAPFRHYAGMLTWEKPWCQPFRDLL
;
A
#
# COMPACT_ATOMS: atom_id res chain seq x y z
N MET A 1 -17.09 32.90 -0.13
CA MET A 1 -17.72 31.82 -0.91
C MET A 1 -16.60 30.90 -1.35
N SER A 2 -16.49 29.70 -0.77
CA SER A 2 -15.40 28.78 -1.08
C SER A 2 -15.63 28.26 -2.49
N GLU A 3 -14.81 28.74 -3.43
CA GLU A 3 -14.76 28.24 -4.79
C GLU A 3 -14.34 26.76 -4.69
N LYS A 4 -15.27 25.85 -4.99
CA LYS A 4 -14.93 24.43 -5.09
C LYS A 4 -14.08 24.29 -6.33
N GLU A 5 -12.79 24.04 -6.16
CA GLU A 5 -11.95 23.64 -7.27
C GLU A 5 -12.60 22.47 -8.02
N PRO A 6 -12.59 22.46 -9.36
CA PRO A 6 -13.16 21.38 -10.14
C PRO A 6 -12.31 20.14 -9.90
N TYR A 7 -12.74 19.29 -8.97
CA TYR A 7 -12.22 17.94 -8.84
C TYR A 7 -12.35 17.26 -10.21
N VAL A 8 -11.25 16.68 -10.69
CA VAL A 8 -11.26 15.84 -11.89
C VAL A 8 -12.25 14.73 -11.61
N THR A 9 -13.46 14.90 -12.14
CA THR A 9 -14.56 13.98 -11.87
C THR A 9 -14.44 12.86 -12.87
N MET A 10 -14.57 11.60 -12.42
CA MET A 10 -14.63 10.44 -13.32
C MET A 10 -15.58 10.74 -14.48
N SER A 11 -15.11 10.50 -15.70
CA SER A 11 -15.93 10.62 -16.90
C SER A 11 -17.08 9.61 -16.84
N ASP A 12 -18.16 9.89 -17.58
CA ASP A 12 -19.31 8.97 -17.61
C ASP A 12 -18.94 7.59 -18.20
N ARG A 13 -17.92 7.55 -19.04
CA ARG A 13 -17.33 6.30 -19.53
C ARG A 13 -16.62 5.51 -18.41
N GLU A 14 -15.86 6.18 -17.55
CA GLU A 14 -15.18 5.54 -16.43
C GLU A 14 -16.16 5.03 -15.38
N LYS A 15 -17.25 5.77 -15.12
CA LYS A 15 -18.36 5.31 -14.27
C LYS A 15 -19.03 4.07 -14.86
N TYR A 16 -19.39 4.11 -16.14
CA TYR A 16 -20.00 2.97 -16.82
C TYR A 16 -19.09 1.73 -16.84
N LEU A 17 -17.79 1.91 -17.09
CA LEU A 17 -16.83 0.82 -17.06
C LEU A 17 -16.66 0.25 -15.65
N TYR A 18 -16.60 1.11 -14.63
CA TYR A 18 -16.54 0.68 -13.24
C TYR A 18 -17.79 -0.13 -12.85
N ASP A 19 -18.98 0.32 -13.24
CA ASP A 19 -20.24 -0.41 -12.98
C ASP A 19 -20.27 -1.77 -13.69
N LEU A 20 -19.70 -1.87 -14.89
CA LEU A 20 -19.69 -3.11 -15.67
C LEU A 20 -18.65 -4.12 -15.17
N GLN A 21 -17.44 -3.67 -14.81
CA GLN A 21 -16.30 -4.56 -14.52
C GLN A 21 -15.97 -4.67 -13.02
N GLY A 22 -16.48 -3.76 -12.18
CA GLY A 22 -16.24 -3.72 -10.74
C GLY A 22 -14.88 -3.14 -10.32
N PHE A 23 -14.07 -2.63 -11.25
CA PHE A 23 -12.80 -1.95 -10.98
C PHE A 23 -12.50 -0.88 -12.03
N LEU A 24 -11.50 -0.03 -11.80
CA LEU A 24 -11.00 0.91 -12.79
C LEU A 24 -9.49 1.06 -12.64
N VAL A 25 -8.78 1.16 -13.77
CA VAL A 25 -7.35 1.44 -13.79
C VAL A 25 -7.15 2.93 -14.02
N ILE A 26 -6.71 3.64 -12.98
CA ILE A 26 -6.31 5.05 -13.07
C ILE A 26 -4.81 5.06 -13.32
N LYS A 27 -4.40 5.59 -14.47
CA LYS A 27 -3.00 5.76 -14.81
C LYS A 27 -2.45 7.02 -14.16
N ASP A 28 -1.16 6.99 -13.84
CA ASP A 28 -0.41 8.16 -13.37
C ASP A 28 -1.05 8.84 -12.15
N PHE A 29 -1.68 8.05 -11.28
CA PHE A 29 -2.29 8.55 -10.04
C PHE A 29 -1.23 9.12 -9.08
N LEU A 30 -0.03 8.53 -9.09
CA LEU A 30 1.15 9.03 -8.40
C LEU A 30 2.18 9.41 -9.46
N THR A 31 2.83 10.55 -9.26
CA THR A 31 3.99 10.97 -10.05
C THR A 31 5.20 10.08 -9.75
N ASP A 32 6.13 9.98 -10.70
CA ASP A 32 7.38 9.22 -10.51
C ASP A 32 8.16 9.67 -9.28
N THR A 33 8.12 10.97 -8.96
CA THR A 33 8.75 11.54 -7.78
C THR A 33 8.09 11.09 -6.48
N GLU A 34 6.76 11.04 -6.44
CA GLU A 34 6.03 10.54 -5.26
C GLU A 34 6.27 9.06 -5.06
N VAL A 35 6.20 8.26 -6.13
CA VAL A 35 6.51 6.82 -6.09
C VAL A 35 7.92 6.59 -5.56
N LYS A 36 8.90 7.35 -6.06
CA LYS A 36 10.29 7.25 -5.58
C LYS A 36 10.40 7.57 -4.10
N THR A 37 9.81 8.67 -3.65
CA THR A 37 9.90 9.11 -2.24
C THR A 37 9.21 8.12 -1.30
N LEU A 38 8.08 7.54 -1.72
CA LEU A 38 7.39 6.49 -0.97
C LEU A 38 8.25 5.22 -0.87
N ASN A 39 8.87 4.80 -1.96
CA ASN A 39 9.77 3.63 -1.96
C ASN A 39 10.99 3.86 -1.06
N GLU A 40 11.61 5.04 -1.12
CA GLU A 40 12.72 5.40 -0.23
C GLU A 40 12.31 5.36 1.24
N ALA A 41 11.09 5.80 1.57
CA ALA A 41 10.54 5.71 2.92
C ALA A 41 10.34 4.27 3.39
N LEU A 42 9.89 3.37 2.51
CA LEU A 42 9.77 1.95 2.83
C LEU A 42 11.15 1.30 3.01
N ASP A 43 12.10 1.60 2.14
CA ASP A 43 13.46 1.05 2.19
C ASP A 43 14.22 1.49 3.45
N ALA A 44 14.02 2.73 3.89
CA ALA A 44 14.61 3.23 5.13
C ALA A 44 13.99 2.65 6.41
N ASN A 45 12.76 2.11 6.33
CA ASN A 45 12.03 1.57 7.48
C ASN A 45 11.79 0.05 7.36
N GLN A 46 12.65 -0.68 6.64
CA GLN A 46 12.56 -2.14 6.50
C GLN A 46 12.63 -2.89 7.84
N ASP A 47 13.18 -2.26 8.89
CA ASP A 47 13.17 -2.77 10.26
C ASP A 47 11.77 -2.79 10.89
N LYS A 48 10.87 -1.89 10.44
CA LYS A 48 9.48 -1.78 10.93
C LYS A 48 8.50 -2.68 10.19
N HIS A 49 9.02 -3.47 9.27
CA HIS A 49 8.27 -4.45 8.52
C HIS A 49 8.02 -5.69 9.41
N GLY A 50 6.76 -5.95 9.73
CA GLY A 50 6.33 -7.06 10.57
C GLY A 50 5.53 -8.11 9.81
N GLY A 51 5.62 -9.37 10.24
CA GLY A 51 4.63 -10.40 9.88
C GLY A 51 3.43 -10.32 10.81
N TYR A 52 2.20 -10.45 10.30
CA TYR A 52 1.00 -10.49 11.15
C TYR A 52 0.86 -11.82 11.91
N SER A 53 1.56 -12.85 11.45
CA SER A 53 1.44 -14.20 11.99
C SER A 53 2.81 -14.88 12.00
N PRO A 54 2.99 -15.91 12.86
CA PRO A 54 4.15 -16.77 12.77
C PRO A 54 4.32 -17.30 11.33
N PRO A 55 5.55 -17.56 10.90
CA PRO A 55 5.76 -18.28 9.66
C PRO A 55 4.95 -19.58 9.67
N ASN A 56 4.42 -19.98 8.50
CA ASN A 56 3.63 -21.22 8.33
C ASN A 56 2.23 -21.25 8.98
N SER A 57 1.65 -20.11 9.37
CA SER A 57 0.30 -20.08 9.97
C SER A 57 -0.83 -20.63 9.08
N TYR A 58 -0.59 -20.76 7.77
CA TYR A 58 -1.55 -21.34 6.81
C TYR A 58 -1.10 -22.69 6.24
N SER A 59 0.02 -23.26 6.69
CA SER A 59 0.53 -24.51 6.09
C SER A 59 -0.18 -25.77 6.57
N GLY A 60 -1.09 -25.65 7.55
CA GLY A 60 -1.65 -26.80 8.25
C GLY A 60 -0.59 -27.49 9.12
N ASP A 61 -0.97 -27.93 10.30
CA ASP A 61 -0.06 -28.63 11.21
C ASP A 61 0.40 -29.95 10.57
N TRP A 62 1.63 -29.99 10.07
CA TRP A 62 2.25 -31.24 9.65
C TRP A 62 3.67 -31.29 10.21
N ARG A 63 3.93 -32.36 10.94
CA ARG A 63 5.06 -32.57 11.84
C ARG A 63 6.39 -32.71 11.09
N GLY A 64 6.88 -31.59 10.57
CA GLY A 64 8.27 -31.35 10.21
C GLY A 64 8.62 -31.52 8.73
N SER A 65 9.37 -30.52 8.25
CA SER A 65 10.52 -30.67 7.33
C SER A 65 10.30 -30.72 5.80
N ALA A 66 9.39 -29.92 5.25
CA ALA A 66 9.56 -29.28 3.94
C ALA A 66 8.66 -28.03 3.84
N PHE A 67 9.02 -27.00 3.08
CA PHE A 67 8.20 -25.79 2.88
C PHE A 67 7.91 -24.91 4.12
N GLU A 68 8.73 -24.98 5.17
CA GLU A 68 8.67 -23.95 6.21
C GLU A 68 9.21 -22.64 5.64
N GLY A 69 8.30 -21.75 5.24
CA GLY A 69 8.68 -20.41 4.81
C GLY A 69 9.31 -19.68 5.99
N LYS A 70 10.49 -19.07 5.79
CA LYS A 70 11.16 -18.25 6.83
C LYS A 70 10.34 -17.03 7.25
N TYR A 71 9.36 -16.64 6.42
CA TYR A 71 8.61 -15.41 6.57
C TYR A 71 7.11 -15.67 6.54
N ALA A 72 6.37 -14.83 7.27
CA ALA A 72 4.93 -14.78 7.18
C ALA A 72 4.49 -14.47 5.73
N PRO A 73 3.34 -15.03 5.29
CA PRO A 73 2.82 -14.75 3.95
C PRO A 73 2.33 -13.30 3.81
N PHE A 74 1.88 -12.69 4.91
CA PHE A 74 1.48 -11.29 4.95
C PHE A 74 2.48 -10.47 5.75
N ARG A 75 3.01 -9.46 5.06
CA ARG A 75 4.01 -8.53 5.54
C ARG A 75 3.37 -7.14 5.55
N HIS A 76 3.48 -6.42 6.65
CA HIS A 76 2.88 -5.11 6.81
C HIS A 76 3.86 -4.14 7.46
N TYR A 77 3.67 -2.87 7.15
CA TYR A 77 4.33 -1.76 7.81
C TYR A 77 3.34 -1.15 8.81
N ALA A 78 3.75 -1.07 10.07
CA ALA A 78 2.95 -0.42 11.12
C ALA A 78 3.44 1.02 11.34
N GLY A 79 2.50 1.92 11.62
CA GLY A 79 2.83 3.29 12.07
C GLY A 79 3.46 4.18 10.99
N MET A 80 3.20 3.96 9.70
CA MET A 80 3.76 4.77 8.60
C MET A 80 3.58 6.28 8.79
N LEU A 81 2.43 6.69 9.33
CA LEU A 81 2.12 8.09 9.62
C LEU A 81 2.89 8.67 10.82
N THR A 82 3.47 7.83 11.68
CA THR A 82 4.19 8.24 12.91
C THR A 82 5.69 7.93 12.85
N TRP A 83 6.20 7.50 11.70
CA TRP A 83 7.63 7.32 11.49
C TRP A 83 8.44 8.61 11.70
N GLU A 84 9.73 8.44 11.94
CA GLU A 84 10.63 9.58 12.08
C GLU A 84 10.70 10.36 10.77
N LYS A 85 10.82 11.69 10.87
CA LYS A 85 11.02 12.54 9.70
C LYS A 85 12.35 12.17 9.03
N PRO A 86 12.41 12.08 7.70
CA PRO A 86 11.39 12.52 6.73
C PRO A 86 10.35 11.46 6.34
N TRP A 87 10.47 10.22 6.80
CA TRP A 87 9.78 9.06 6.22
C TRP A 87 8.28 8.98 6.47
N CYS A 88 7.74 9.72 7.45
CA CYS A 88 6.30 9.84 7.64
C CYS A 88 5.63 10.84 6.69
N GLN A 89 6.39 11.79 6.14
CA GLN A 89 5.83 12.90 5.36
C GLN A 89 5.19 12.45 4.05
N PRO A 90 5.80 11.55 3.24
CA PRO A 90 5.22 11.12 1.98
C PRO A 90 3.83 10.50 2.13
N PHE A 91 3.58 9.77 3.23
CA PHE A 91 2.28 9.17 3.49
C PHE A 91 1.23 10.16 4.00
N ARG A 92 1.67 11.25 4.66
CA ARG A 92 0.78 12.32 5.12
C ARG A 92 0.36 13.24 3.99
N ASP A 93 1.23 13.44 3.00
CA ASP A 93 0.96 14.30 1.85
C ASP A 93 -0.10 13.69 0.89
N LEU A 94 -0.39 12.39 1.01
CA LEU A 94 -1.41 11.68 0.24
C LEU A 94 -2.84 11.75 0.84
N LEU A 95 -3.00 12.30 2.05
CA LEU A 95 -4.27 12.40 2.77
C LEU A 95 -4.94 13.76 2.54
#